data_AF-A0AA39XW95-F1
#
_entry.id   AF-A0AA39XW95-F1
#
_cell.length_a   1.000
_cell.length_b   1.000
_cell.length_c   1.000
_cell.angle_alpha   90.00
_cell.angle_beta   90.00
_cell.angle_gamma   90.00
#
_symmetry.space_group_name_H-M   'P 1'
#
loop_
_entity.id
_entity.type
_entity.pdbx_description
1 polymer ?
#
loop_
_entity_poly.entity_id
_entity_poly.type
_entity_poly.pdbx_seq_one_letter_code
_entity_poly.pdbx_strand_id
1 'polypeptide(L)'
;MWAITSSSWAQRLWTYQESYLAQRLHLSTAHGKLVTWNLDFPYSRVLSTLRVLYTSFEQHLRSLRPPDTQHGTERKANIGQVASALNWRSTSRKADETLAVAALLLVDTRKLVDTPADPPAERMRQLYLLAADMPHDIIFFDGPNMVDPPFRWAPESLMARSATMLDVANEAHTSRCTPDGLHGEYLALMIAEPLVGAKGKTLFVQDPEEHPFPYGIFWSPEFAQNPTEVAFDAVIIRQVDDETYLKPEIGTVVEGVAVRTGSRSSAGLVCDWAGHVTLLKYDSDDIAVPKDNALGGLKGARWEKLSLVIR
;
A
#
# COMPACT_ATOMS: atom_id res chain seq x y z
N MET A 1 -26.85 0.67 -10.29
CA MET A 1 -25.65 0.45 -9.45
C MET A 1 -24.52 -0.08 -10.30
N TRP A 2 -24.59 -1.29 -10.85
CA TRP A 2 -23.58 -1.82 -11.80
C TRP A 2 -23.26 -0.88 -12.96
N ALA A 3 -24.28 -0.33 -13.64
CA ALA A 3 -24.07 0.62 -14.74
C ALA A 3 -23.32 1.91 -14.35
N ILE A 4 -23.25 2.25 -13.05
CA ILE A 4 -22.50 3.42 -12.55
C ILE A 4 -21.06 3.01 -12.30
N THR A 5 -20.84 1.93 -11.55
CA THR A 5 -19.49 1.45 -11.18
C THR A 5 -18.69 0.91 -12.37
N SER A 6 -19.35 0.41 -13.41
CA SER A 6 -18.70 -0.02 -14.66
C SER A 6 -18.67 1.06 -15.75
N SER A 7 -19.24 2.25 -15.50
CA SER A 7 -19.23 3.32 -16.49
C SER A 7 -17.84 3.89 -16.70
N SER A 8 -17.63 4.52 -17.85
CA SER A 8 -16.43 5.33 -18.12
C SER A 8 -16.26 6.47 -17.11
N TRP A 9 -17.34 6.92 -16.47
CA TRP A 9 -17.28 7.90 -15.39
C TRP A 9 -16.55 7.32 -14.17
N ALA A 10 -16.83 6.10 -13.73
CA ALA A 10 -16.16 5.50 -12.57
C ALA A 10 -14.68 5.14 -12.83
N GLN A 11 -14.26 5.09 -14.10
CA GLN A 11 -12.90 4.69 -14.51
C GLN A 11 -11.94 5.86 -14.71
N ARG A 12 -12.41 7.11 -14.68
CA ARG A 12 -11.59 8.30 -14.93
C ARG A 12 -11.05 8.88 -13.62
N LEU A 13 -9.84 9.44 -13.67
CA LEU A 13 -9.24 10.16 -12.54
C LEU A 13 -10.11 11.35 -12.06
N TRP A 14 -10.41 12.28 -12.97
CA TRP A 14 -11.07 13.56 -12.64
C TRP A 14 -12.47 13.42 -12.05
N THR A 15 -13.20 12.37 -12.44
CA THR A 15 -14.56 12.13 -11.94
C THR A 15 -14.59 11.72 -10.47
N TYR A 16 -13.48 11.17 -9.94
CA TYR A 16 -13.36 10.94 -8.51
C TYR A 16 -13.41 12.26 -7.76
N GLN A 17 -12.61 13.24 -8.18
CA GLN A 17 -12.61 14.57 -7.57
C GLN A 17 -13.98 15.25 -7.67
N GLU A 18 -14.61 15.17 -8.85
CA GLU A 18 -15.98 15.69 -9.04
C GLU A 18 -16.94 15.07 -8.01
N SER A 19 -16.85 13.77 -7.77
CA SER A 19 -17.71 13.08 -6.79
C SER A 19 -17.39 13.43 -5.34
N TYR A 20 -16.10 13.59 -5.02
CA TYR A 20 -15.59 13.86 -3.68
C TYR A 20 -15.94 15.29 -3.24
N LEU A 21 -15.79 16.26 -4.14
CA LEU A 21 -16.02 17.68 -3.88
C LEU A 21 -17.48 18.10 -4.09
N ALA A 22 -18.29 17.31 -4.81
CA ALA A 22 -19.69 17.67 -5.06
C ALA A 22 -20.50 17.80 -3.76
N GLN A 23 -21.31 18.84 -3.64
CA GLN A 23 -22.27 18.95 -2.55
C GLN A 23 -23.41 17.94 -2.69
N ARG A 24 -23.86 17.70 -3.93
CA ARG A 24 -24.96 16.78 -4.27
C ARG A 24 -24.59 15.95 -5.50
N LEU A 25 -24.97 14.68 -5.52
CA LEU A 25 -24.71 13.79 -6.65
C LEU A 25 -25.99 13.59 -7.48
N HIS A 26 -25.94 13.98 -8.74
CA HIS A 26 -27.01 13.78 -9.71
C HIS A 26 -26.56 12.80 -10.78
N LEU A 27 -27.35 11.74 -10.99
CA LEU A 27 -27.04 10.67 -11.93
C LEU A 27 -28.06 10.69 -13.06
N SER A 28 -27.61 10.96 -14.28
CA SER A 28 -28.47 10.84 -15.47
C SER A 28 -28.49 9.40 -15.96
N THR A 29 -29.67 8.84 -16.18
CA THR A 29 -29.81 7.53 -16.83
C THR A 29 -29.71 7.66 -18.35
N ALA A 30 -29.52 6.54 -19.04
CA ALA A 30 -29.52 6.48 -20.52
C ALA A 30 -30.83 7.00 -21.15
N HIS A 31 -31.92 7.05 -20.38
CA HIS A 31 -33.22 7.57 -20.81
C HIS A 31 -33.45 9.04 -20.41
N GLY A 32 -32.40 9.76 -20.01
CA GLY A 32 -32.47 11.19 -19.66
C GLY A 32 -33.13 11.48 -18.30
N LYS A 33 -33.39 10.46 -17.47
CA LYS A 33 -33.92 10.69 -16.12
C LYS A 33 -32.78 11.07 -15.18
N LEU A 34 -32.90 12.23 -14.55
CA LEU A 34 -31.99 12.63 -13.48
C LEU A 34 -32.43 12.02 -12.15
N VAL A 35 -31.54 11.30 -11.50
CA VAL A 35 -31.73 10.71 -10.17
C VAL A 35 -30.80 11.44 -9.20
N THR A 36 -31.35 12.13 -8.22
CA THR A 36 -30.56 12.69 -7.13
C THR A 36 -30.27 11.60 -6.13
N TRP A 37 -28.99 11.31 -5.91
CA TRP A 37 -28.58 10.35 -4.90
C TRP A 37 -28.63 11.01 -3.52
N ASN A 38 -29.28 10.33 -2.57
CA ASN A 38 -29.32 10.74 -1.18
C ASN A 38 -28.55 9.71 -0.35
N LEU A 39 -27.42 10.11 0.22
CA LEU A 39 -26.61 9.27 1.12
C LEU A 39 -27.34 8.98 2.44
N ASP A 40 -28.30 9.81 2.83
CA ASP A 40 -29.11 9.67 4.04
C ASP A 40 -30.43 8.92 3.78
N PHE A 41 -30.53 8.18 2.66
CA PHE A 41 -31.74 7.45 2.35
C PHE A 41 -31.92 6.28 3.34
N PRO A 42 -33.07 6.19 4.03
CA PRO A 42 -33.22 5.23 5.12
C PRO A 42 -33.30 3.79 4.60
N TYR A 43 -32.44 2.91 5.11
CA TYR A 43 -32.40 1.47 4.76
C TYR A 43 -33.75 0.77 4.92
N SER A 44 -34.61 1.22 5.83
CA SER A 44 -35.96 0.68 6.05
C SER A 44 -36.89 0.84 4.84
N ARG A 45 -36.58 1.77 3.93
CA ARG A 45 -37.33 2.00 2.68
C ARG A 45 -36.77 1.23 1.50
N VAL A 46 -35.63 0.55 1.65
CA VAL A 46 -35.05 -0.31 0.61
C VAL A 46 -35.75 -1.67 0.66
N LEU A 47 -36.26 -2.13 -0.49
CA LEU A 47 -36.83 -3.48 -0.62
C LEU A 47 -35.80 -4.51 -0.16
N SER A 48 -36.23 -5.52 0.62
CA SER A 48 -35.35 -6.52 1.22
C SER A 48 -34.44 -7.21 0.19
N THR A 49 -34.97 -7.53 -0.99
CA THR A 49 -34.23 -8.16 -2.10
C THR A 49 -33.12 -7.27 -2.69
N LEU A 50 -33.23 -5.95 -2.55
CA LEU A 50 -32.26 -4.99 -3.07
C LEU A 50 -31.30 -4.47 -1.98
N ARG A 51 -31.52 -4.85 -0.71
CA ARG A 51 -30.78 -4.31 0.42
C ARG A 51 -29.28 -4.60 0.33
N VAL A 52 -28.88 -5.81 -0.07
CA VAL A 52 -27.46 -6.17 -0.23
C VAL A 52 -26.78 -5.30 -1.27
N LEU A 53 -27.39 -5.16 -2.45
CA LEU A 53 -26.86 -4.34 -3.54
C LEU A 53 -26.78 -2.87 -3.14
N TYR A 54 -27.83 -2.35 -2.49
CA TYR A 54 -27.88 -0.97 -2.01
C TYR A 54 -26.77 -0.71 -1.00
N THR A 55 -26.60 -1.60 -0.02
CA THR A 55 -25.59 -1.47 1.04
C THR A 55 -24.18 -1.50 0.46
N SER A 56 -23.89 -2.45 -0.45
CA SER A 56 -22.58 -2.54 -1.11
C SER A 56 -22.27 -1.29 -1.94
N PHE A 57 -23.24 -0.79 -2.71
CA PHE A 57 -23.07 0.42 -3.51
C PHE A 57 -22.91 1.67 -2.63
N GLU A 58 -23.68 1.77 -1.55
CA GLU A 58 -23.58 2.87 -0.61
C GLU A 58 -22.24 2.85 0.14
N GLN A 59 -21.77 1.68 0.58
CA GLN A 59 -20.43 1.53 1.17
C GLN A 59 -19.36 2.00 0.19
N HIS A 60 -19.46 1.61 -1.09
CA HIS A 60 -18.55 2.09 -2.12
C HIS A 60 -18.65 3.62 -2.33
N LEU A 61 -19.85 4.20 -2.35
CA LEU A 61 -19.99 5.65 -2.44
C LEU A 61 -19.48 6.38 -1.19
N ARG A 62 -19.65 5.80 0.00
CA ARG A 62 -19.13 6.33 1.27
C ARG A 62 -17.61 6.19 1.35
N SER A 63 -17.00 5.17 0.76
CA SER A 63 -15.53 5.09 0.67
C SER A 63 -14.99 6.13 -0.30
N LEU A 64 -15.70 6.40 -1.40
CA LEU A 64 -15.36 7.51 -2.30
C LEU A 64 -15.66 8.88 -1.68
N ARG A 65 -16.55 8.96 -0.70
CA ARG A 65 -17.00 10.20 -0.07
C ARG A 65 -17.26 9.96 1.41
N PRO A 66 -16.22 9.97 2.25
CA PRO A 66 -16.41 9.84 3.69
C PRO A 66 -17.36 10.93 4.18
N PRO A 67 -18.32 10.59 5.07
CA PRO A 67 -19.28 11.55 5.60
C PRO A 67 -18.51 12.72 6.24
N ASP A 68 -19.07 13.91 6.10
CA ASP A 68 -18.48 15.11 6.69
C ASP A 68 -18.60 15.01 8.22
N THR A 69 -17.55 14.52 8.87
CA THR A 69 -17.54 14.26 10.31
C THR A 69 -17.50 15.55 11.13
N GLN A 70 -17.16 16.69 10.52
CA GLN A 70 -17.05 17.97 11.19
C GLN A 70 -17.61 19.09 10.30
N HIS A 71 -18.86 19.48 10.57
CA HIS A 71 -19.49 20.64 9.94
C HIS A 71 -18.55 21.86 10.04
N GLY A 72 -17.97 22.27 8.90
CA GLY A 72 -17.21 23.51 8.79
C GLY A 72 -15.70 23.37 8.53
N THR A 73 -15.12 22.18 8.57
CA THR A 73 -13.73 21.93 8.11
C THR A 73 -13.72 21.37 6.69
N GLU A 74 -12.76 21.80 5.85
CA GLU A 74 -12.60 21.24 4.50
C GLU A 74 -12.38 19.72 4.57
N ARG A 75 -13.09 18.97 3.72
CA ARG A 75 -12.99 17.51 3.66
C ARG A 75 -11.57 17.13 3.17
N LYS A 76 -10.76 16.57 4.07
CA LYS A 76 -9.40 16.10 3.78
C LYS A 76 -9.39 14.57 3.63
N ALA A 77 -8.86 14.08 2.52
CA ALA A 77 -8.55 12.66 2.34
C ALA A 77 -7.13 12.36 2.82
N ASN A 78 -6.88 11.11 3.18
CA ASN A 78 -5.52 10.59 3.40
C ASN A 78 -5.04 9.79 2.18
N ILE A 79 -3.72 9.51 2.11
CA ILE A 79 -3.12 8.78 0.98
C ILE A 79 -3.75 7.39 0.78
N GLY A 80 -4.06 6.65 1.84
CA GLY A 80 -4.69 5.33 1.71
C GLY A 80 -6.08 5.39 1.07
N GLN A 81 -6.91 6.35 1.50
CA GLN A 81 -8.22 6.61 0.90
C GLN A 81 -8.11 6.99 -0.58
N VAL A 82 -7.15 7.86 -0.92
CA VAL A 82 -6.93 8.27 -2.30
C VAL A 82 -6.43 7.09 -3.14
N ALA A 83 -5.44 6.33 -2.67
CA ALA A 83 -4.93 5.14 -3.36
C ALA A 83 -6.06 4.11 -3.58
N SER A 84 -6.85 3.84 -2.54
CA SER A 84 -8.02 2.95 -2.63
C SER A 84 -9.03 3.42 -3.66
N ALA A 85 -9.28 4.72 -3.78
CA ALA A 85 -10.26 5.28 -4.69
C ALA A 85 -9.75 5.42 -6.14
N LEU A 86 -8.44 5.60 -6.30
CA LEU A 86 -7.76 5.72 -7.59
C LEU A 86 -7.35 4.37 -8.18
N ASN A 87 -7.25 3.32 -7.36
CA ASN A 87 -7.01 1.97 -7.82
C ASN A 87 -8.00 1.62 -8.94
N TRP A 88 -7.47 1.07 -10.05
CA TRP A 88 -8.23 0.73 -11.26
C TRP A 88 -8.77 1.90 -12.10
N ARG A 89 -8.41 3.16 -11.78
CA ARG A 89 -8.72 4.31 -12.62
C ARG A 89 -7.65 4.58 -13.67
N SER A 90 -7.97 5.47 -14.60
CA SER A 90 -7.08 5.87 -15.68
C SER A 90 -7.23 7.35 -16.03
N THR A 91 -6.20 7.88 -16.68
CA THR A 91 -6.16 9.23 -17.24
C THR A 91 -5.45 9.19 -18.58
N SER A 92 -5.81 10.10 -19.49
CA SER A 92 -5.09 10.30 -20.75
C SER A 92 -3.78 11.06 -20.55
N ARG A 93 -3.60 11.72 -19.41
CA ARG A 93 -2.41 12.50 -19.05
C ARG A 93 -1.94 12.10 -17.66
N LYS A 94 -0.88 11.27 -17.57
CA LYS A 94 -0.34 10.81 -16.29
C LYS A 94 0.12 11.96 -15.38
N ALA A 95 0.67 13.03 -15.97
CA ALA A 95 1.12 14.21 -15.22
C ALA A 95 0.00 14.91 -14.41
N ASP A 96 -1.27 14.70 -14.79
CA ASP A 96 -2.42 15.28 -14.09
C ASP A 96 -2.75 14.55 -12.78
N GLU A 97 -2.25 13.32 -12.57
CA GLU A 97 -2.50 12.53 -11.35
C GLU A 97 -2.12 13.29 -10.09
N THR A 98 -0.91 13.86 -10.07
CA THR A 98 -0.37 14.55 -8.89
C THR A 98 -1.21 15.77 -8.51
N LEU A 99 -1.67 16.55 -9.49
CA LEU A 99 -2.54 17.70 -9.26
C LEU A 99 -3.94 17.26 -8.77
N ALA A 100 -4.45 16.16 -9.31
CA ALA A 100 -5.72 15.61 -8.89
C ALA A 100 -5.67 15.09 -7.44
N VAL A 101 -4.60 14.40 -7.06
CA VAL A 101 -4.40 13.92 -5.69
C VAL A 101 -4.20 15.09 -4.73
N ALA A 102 -3.42 16.11 -5.12
CA ALA A 102 -3.07 17.23 -4.26
C ALA A 102 -4.29 17.98 -3.70
N ALA A 103 -5.32 18.18 -4.53
CA ALA A 103 -6.56 18.83 -4.10
C ALA A 103 -7.34 18.00 -3.06
N LEU A 104 -7.22 16.66 -3.08
CA LEU A 104 -7.91 15.76 -2.15
C LEU A 104 -7.19 15.70 -0.80
N LEU A 105 -5.87 15.79 -0.80
CA LEU A 105 -5.03 15.79 0.40
C LEU A 105 -4.94 17.17 1.08
N LEU A 106 -5.51 18.21 0.45
CA LEU A 106 -5.40 19.62 0.86
C LEU A 106 -3.93 20.08 0.98
N VAL A 107 -3.07 19.65 0.05
CA VAL A 107 -1.68 20.12 -0.02
C VAL A 107 -1.53 21.28 -1.00
N ASP A 108 -0.48 22.08 -0.82
CA ASP A 108 -0.22 23.27 -1.65
C ASP A 108 0.11 22.89 -3.10
N THR A 109 -0.90 22.99 -3.97
CA THR A 109 -0.79 22.66 -5.39
C THR A 109 0.17 23.57 -6.15
N ARG A 110 0.45 24.78 -5.67
CA ARG A 110 1.36 25.72 -6.35
C ARG A 110 2.77 25.14 -6.44
N LYS A 111 3.24 24.54 -5.35
CA LYS A 111 4.55 23.85 -5.31
C LYS A 111 4.66 22.70 -6.32
N LEU A 112 3.55 22.04 -6.63
CA LEU A 112 3.53 20.96 -7.63
C LEU A 112 3.46 21.50 -9.06
N VAL A 113 2.75 22.61 -9.29
CA VAL A 113 2.71 23.28 -10.59
C VAL A 113 4.09 23.82 -10.97
N ASP A 114 4.80 24.39 -9.99
CA ASP A 114 6.16 24.91 -10.16
C ASP A 114 7.21 23.80 -10.36
N THR A 115 6.88 22.56 -9.99
CA THR A 115 7.72 21.39 -10.25
C THR A 115 7.57 20.95 -11.71
N PRO A 116 8.67 20.62 -12.43
CA PRO A 116 8.61 20.15 -13.81
C PRO A 116 7.63 18.99 -13.99
N ALA A 117 6.83 19.04 -15.06
CA ALA A 117 5.86 17.97 -15.39
C ALA A 117 6.54 16.69 -15.92
N ASP A 118 7.78 16.82 -16.37
CA ASP A 118 8.56 15.76 -17.01
C ASP A 118 9.96 15.74 -16.35
N PRO A 119 10.38 14.62 -15.74
CA PRO A 119 9.63 13.37 -15.60
C PRO A 119 8.46 13.48 -14.60
N PRO A 120 7.32 12.79 -14.83
CA PRO A 120 6.18 12.78 -13.90
C PRO A 120 6.53 12.34 -12.47
N ALA A 121 7.58 11.53 -12.33
CA ALA A 121 8.08 11.05 -11.05
C ALA A 121 8.46 12.19 -10.08
N GLU A 122 8.97 13.32 -10.57
CA GLU A 122 9.41 14.41 -9.69
C GLU A 122 8.24 15.10 -9.00
N ARG A 123 7.10 15.28 -9.70
CA ARG A 123 5.87 15.77 -9.07
C ARG A 123 5.29 14.79 -8.07
N MET A 124 5.38 13.48 -8.35
CA MET A 124 4.89 12.46 -7.43
C MET A 124 5.74 12.43 -6.15
N ARG A 125 7.06 12.53 -6.27
CA ARG A 125 7.97 12.72 -5.13
C ARG A 125 7.59 13.94 -4.30
N GLN A 126 7.41 15.08 -4.96
CA GLN A 126 7.06 16.32 -4.28
C GLN A 126 5.69 16.21 -3.59
N LEU A 127 4.74 15.50 -4.18
CA LEU A 127 3.44 15.23 -3.57
C LEU A 127 3.60 14.42 -2.29
N TYR A 128 4.40 13.35 -2.29
CA TYR A 128 4.65 12.55 -1.09
C TYR A 128 5.32 13.37 0.04
N LEU A 129 6.28 14.21 -0.31
CA LEU A 129 6.93 15.14 0.64
C LEU A 129 5.96 16.16 1.23
N LEU A 130 5.01 16.67 0.44
CA LEU A 130 4.00 17.63 0.90
C LEU A 130 2.92 16.96 1.74
N ALA A 131 2.53 15.72 1.41
CA ALA A 131 1.57 14.95 2.19
C ALA A 131 2.14 14.58 3.56
N ALA A 132 3.44 14.26 3.62
CA ALA A 132 4.24 13.90 4.81
C ALA A 132 3.76 12.67 5.58
N ASP A 133 2.48 12.59 5.95
CA ASP A 133 1.89 11.49 6.72
C ASP A 133 1.45 10.36 5.79
N MET A 134 2.08 9.20 5.94
CA MET A 134 1.91 8.04 5.07
C MET A 134 1.33 6.86 5.85
N PRO A 135 0.47 6.03 5.22
CA PRO A 135 0.05 4.79 5.83
C PRO A 135 1.26 3.87 6.00
N HIS A 136 1.33 3.18 7.13
CA HIS A 136 2.45 2.33 7.49
C HIS A 136 2.74 1.25 6.43
N ASP A 137 1.67 0.76 5.80
CA ASP A 137 1.68 -0.32 4.82
C ASP A 137 1.91 0.14 3.37
N ILE A 138 2.23 1.42 3.12
CA ILE A 138 2.51 1.94 1.78
C ILE A 138 3.61 1.17 1.04
N ILE A 139 4.58 0.62 1.77
CA ILE A 139 5.69 -0.17 1.22
C ILE A 139 5.25 -1.51 0.63
N PHE A 140 4.03 -1.97 0.96
CA PHE A 140 3.42 -3.21 0.46
C PHE A 140 2.57 -2.98 -0.78
N PHE A 141 2.52 -1.75 -1.31
CA PHE A 141 1.73 -1.44 -2.48
C PHE A 141 2.19 -2.26 -3.70
N ASP A 142 1.28 -3.09 -4.20
CA ASP A 142 1.50 -3.95 -5.36
C ASP A 142 1.32 -3.17 -6.69
N GLY A 143 2.30 -2.35 -7.04
CA GLY A 143 2.35 -1.61 -8.30
C GLY A 143 3.71 -0.97 -8.50
N PRO A 144 4.05 -0.48 -9.71
CA PRO A 144 5.39 0.03 -10.00
C PRO A 144 5.83 1.10 -9.00
N ASN A 145 6.96 0.85 -8.34
CA ASN A 145 7.59 1.83 -7.47
C ASN A 145 8.50 2.79 -8.22
N MET A 146 8.84 3.91 -7.58
CA MET A 146 9.82 4.85 -8.10
C MET A 146 11.21 4.19 -8.21
N VAL A 147 11.99 4.61 -9.20
CA VAL A 147 13.30 3.99 -9.50
C VAL A 147 14.42 4.59 -8.64
N ASP A 148 14.29 5.88 -8.31
CA ASP A 148 15.35 6.66 -7.69
C ASP A 148 15.27 6.64 -6.16
N PRO A 149 16.40 6.39 -5.47
CA PRO A 149 16.44 6.55 -4.02
C PRO A 149 16.29 8.05 -3.65
N PRO A 150 15.73 8.37 -2.48
CA PRO A 150 15.28 7.47 -1.40
C PRO A 150 13.77 7.14 -1.45
N PHE A 151 13.19 7.02 -2.65
CA PHE A 151 11.76 6.78 -2.84
C PHE A 151 11.44 5.43 -3.46
N ARG A 152 12.36 4.45 -3.44
CA ARG A 152 12.14 3.14 -4.08
C ARG A 152 11.05 2.28 -3.44
N TRP A 153 10.64 2.66 -2.24
CA TRP A 153 9.50 2.10 -1.53
C TRP A 153 8.15 2.69 -1.99
N ALA A 154 8.16 3.85 -2.66
CA ALA A 154 6.96 4.62 -2.94
C ALA A 154 6.37 4.27 -4.31
N PRO A 155 5.04 4.19 -4.46
CA PRO A 155 4.41 3.96 -5.75
C PRO A 155 4.69 5.09 -6.74
N GLU A 156 4.98 4.76 -8.00
CA GLU A 156 5.08 5.73 -9.11
C GLU A 156 3.71 6.36 -9.42
N SER A 157 2.63 5.60 -9.19
CA SER A 157 1.25 6.01 -9.44
C SER A 157 0.30 5.36 -8.44
N LEU A 158 -0.56 6.16 -7.82
CA LEU A 158 -1.65 5.70 -6.95
C LEU A 158 -2.83 5.13 -7.77
N MET A 159 -2.84 5.34 -9.09
CA MET A 159 -3.78 4.68 -10.01
C MET A 159 -3.34 3.26 -10.42
N ALA A 160 -2.13 2.83 -10.04
CA ALA A 160 -1.66 1.49 -10.34
C ALA A 160 -2.59 0.42 -9.75
N ARG A 161 -2.70 -0.70 -10.45
CA ARG A 161 -3.59 -1.80 -10.08
C ARG A 161 -2.94 -2.62 -8.99
N SER A 162 -3.27 -2.29 -7.74
CA SER A 162 -2.77 -3.01 -6.59
C SER A 162 -3.81 -3.99 -6.07
N ALA A 163 -3.40 -5.24 -5.87
CA ALA A 163 -4.19 -6.22 -5.13
C ALA A 163 -4.21 -5.88 -3.62
N THR A 164 -3.14 -5.24 -3.14
CA THR A 164 -2.97 -4.83 -1.75
C THR A 164 -3.57 -3.44 -1.53
N MET A 165 -4.71 -3.41 -0.84
CA MET A 165 -5.34 -2.15 -0.46
C MET A 165 -4.59 -1.53 0.73
N LEU A 166 -4.15 -0.28 0.59
CA LEU A 166 -3.54 0.48 1.69
C LEU A 166 -4.56 0.75 2.80
N ASP A 167 -4.07 0.88 4.02
CA ASP A 167 -4.92 1.24 5.15
C ASP A 167 -5.49 2.66 4.96
N VAL A 168 -6.81 2.77 5.12
CA VAL A 168 -7.57 4.01 4.94
C VAL A 168 -7.87 4.72 6.26
N ALA A 169 -7.58 4.08 7.41
CA ALA A 169 -7.76 4.65 8.73
C ALA A 169 -6.70 5.72 8.99
N ASN A 170 -7.11 6.89 9.50
CA ASN A 170 -6.16 7.97 9.82
C ASN A 170 -5.11 7.55 10.87
N GLU A 171 -5.48 6.63 11.77
CA GLU A 171 -4.60 6.14 12.84
C GLU A 171 -3.49 5.24 12.30
N ALA A 172 -3.67 4.64 11.12
CA ALA A 172 -2.65 3.83 10.45
C ALA A 172 -1.58 4.66 9.72
N HIS A 173 -1.74 5.99 9.65
CA HIS A 173 -0.75 6.91 9.08
C HIS A 173 0.38 7.22 10.06
N THR A 174 1.04 6.18 10.56
CA THR A 174 2.10 6.28 11.57
C THR A 174 3.48 6.51 10.96
N SER A 175 3.62 6.38 9.63
CA SER A 175 4.87 6.60 8.93
C SER A 175 4.97 8.02 8.37
N ARG A 176 6.18 8.56 8.29
CA ARG A 176 6.46 9.92 7.82
C ARG A 176 7.42 9.92 6.64
N CYS A 177 6.99 10.49 5.53
CA CYS A 177 7.81 10.74 4.36
C CYS A 177 8.69 11.98 4.58
N THR A 178 9.99 11.83 4.35
CA THR A 178 10.99 12.92 4.41
C THR A 178 11.89 12.86 3.17
N PRO A 179 12.75 13.88 2.95
CA PRO A 179 13.74 13.82 1.88
C PRO A 179 14.74 12.66 1.99
N ASP A 180 14.86 12.02 3.17
CA ASP A 180 15.78 10.92 3.43
C ASP A 180 15.15 9.52 3.24
N GLY A 181 13.83 9.44 3.09
CA GLY A 181 13.06 8.21 2.93
C GLY A 181 11.74 8.17 3.71
N LEU A 182 11.19 6.98 3.89
CA LEU A 182 10.03 6.73 4.75
C LEU A 182 10.49 6.34 6.16
N HIS A 183 10.07 7.12 7.15
CA HIS A 183 10.35 6.85 8.56
C HIS A 183 9.16 6.16 9.20
N GLY A 184 9.36 5.09 9.95
CA GLY A 184 8.29 4.41 10.68
C GLY A 184 8.82 3.30 11.59
N GLU A 185 7.95 2.76 12.45
CA GLU A 185 8.28 1.61 13.29
C GLU A 185 7.74 0.33 12.68
N TYR A 186 8.62 -0.61 12.37
CA TYR A 186 8.28 -1.85 11.66
C TYR A 186 8.70 -3.07 12.47
N LEU A 187 7.94 -4.17 12.36
CA LEU A 187 8.41 -5.50 12.76
C LEU A 187 9.12 -6.15 11.57
N ALA A 188 10.37 -6.53 11.78
CA ALA A 188 11.19 -7.16 10.76
C ALA A 188 11.83 -8.46 11.27
N LEU A 189 11.95 -9.43 10.37
CA LEU A 189 12.78 -10.62 10.54
C LEU A 189 14.20 -10.27 10.10
N MET A 190 15.09 -10.06 11.06
CA MET A 190 16.50 -9.72 10.86
C MET A 190 17.30 -10.99 10.62
N ILE A 191 18.06 -11.06 9.53
CA ILE A 191 18.82 -12.24 9.11
C ILE A 191 20.30 -12.00 9.43
N ALA A 192 20.94 -12.95 10.11
CA ALA A 192 22.29 -12.79 10.63
C ALA A 192 23.35 -12.54 9.54
N GLU A 193 23.14 -13.10 8.35
CA GLU A 193 23.97 -12.85 7.18
C GLU A 193 23.11 -12.59 5.95
N PRO A 194 23.52 -11.66 5.07
CA PRO A 194 22.78 -11.37 3.86
C PRO A 194 22.49 -12.63 3.02
N LEU A 195 21.28 -12.63 2.48
CA LEU A 195 20.77 -13.59 1.52
C LEU A 195 20.66 -12.93 0.15
N VAL A 196 20.66 -13.75 -0.90
CA VAL A 196 20.51 -13.28 -2.27
C VAL A 196 19.20 -13.80 -2.84
N GLY A 197 18.22 -12.90 -2.91
CA GLY A 197 16.89 -13.16 -3.44
C GLY A 197 16.90 -13.18 -4.96
N ALA A 198 16.10 -14.07 -5.55
CA ALA A 198 15.86 -14.11 -7.00
C ALA A 198 14.47 -14.67 -7.29
N LYS A 199 13.84 -14.22 -8.38
CA LYS A 199 12.48 -14.62 -8.76
C LYS A 199 12.31 -16.14 -8.81
N GLY A 200 11.24 -16.65 -8.19
CA GLY A 200 10.89 -18.06 -8.12
C GLY A 200 11.71 -18.88 -7.12
N LYS A 201 12.61 -18.27 -6.34
CA LYS A 201 13.39 -18.97 -5.31
C LYS A 201 12.78 -18.80 -3.92
N THR A 202 12.86 -19.87 -3.13
CA THR A 202 12.61 -19.88 -1.69
C THR A 202 13.92 -20.00 -0.95
N LEU A 203 14.15 -19.14 0.04
CA LEU A 203 15.31 -19.19 0.92
C LEU A 203 14.84 -19.47 2.34
N PHE A 204 15.58 -20.27 3.09
CA PHE A 204 15.18 -20.69 4.44
C PHE A 204 16.07 -20.06 5.51
N VAL A 205 15.43 -19.61 6.59
CA VAL A 205 16.08 -19.07 7.78
C VAL A 205 15.46 -19.68 9.03
N GLN A 206 16.21 -19.71 10.13
CA GLN A 206 15.75 -20.26 11.40
C GLN A 206 15.81 -19.21 12.48
N ASP A 207 14.69 -18.97 13.16
CA ASP A 207 14.69 -18.26 14.43
C ASP A 207 15.03 -19.25 15.55
N PRO A 208 16.11 -19.01 16.33
CA PRO A 208 16.47 -19.87 17.46
C PRO A 208 15.36 -19.98 18.51
N GLU A 209 14.53 -18.94 18.69
CA GLU A 209 13.43 -18.94 19.67
C GLU A 209 12.24 -19.79 19.21
N GLU A 210 12.06 -19.94 17.88
CA GLU A 210 10.95 -20.68 17.29
C GLU A 210 11.38 -22.04 16.68
N HIS A 211 12.57 -22.53 17.05
CA HIS A 211 13.04 -23.87 16.69
C HIS A 211 12.02 -24.94 17.14
N PRO A 212 11.70 -25.95 16.31
CA PRO A 212 12.37 -26.38 15.09
C PRO A 212 11.77 -25.84 13.77
N PHE A 213 10.90 -24.83 13.81
CA PHE A 213 10.12 -24.44 12.63
C PHE A 213 10.84 -23.33 11.82
N PRO A 214 11.32 -23.60 10.59
CA PRO A 214 11.99 -22.60 9.79
C PRO A 214 11.00 -21.70 9.04
N TYR A 215 11.47 -20.52 8.66
CA TYR A 215 10.75 -19.63 7.75
C TYR A 215 11.31 -19.75 6.34
N GLY A 216 10.44 -19.98 5.37
CA GLY A 216 10.75 -19.85 3.95
C GLY A 216 10.35 -18.47 3.43
N ILE A 217 11.29 -17.79 2.79
CA ILE A 217 11.15 -16.48 2.17
C ILE A 217 11.11 -16.70 0.66
N PHE A 218 9.93 -16.51 0.06
CA PHE A 218 9.70 -16.76 -1.36
C PHE A 218 9.64 -15.46 -2.15
N TRP A 219 10.41 -15.40 -3.24
CA TRP A 219 10.43 -14.27 -4.16
C TRP A 219 9.47 -14.54 -5.33
N SER A 220 8.19 -14.17 -5.17
CA SER A 220 7.19 -14.43 -6.21
C SER A 220 7.57 -13.77 -7.54
N PRO A 221 7.49 -14.50 -8.68
CA PRO A 221 7.71 -13.92 -9.99
C PRO A 221 6.59 -12.95 -10.42
N GLU A 222 5.45 -12.97 -9.74
CA GLU A 222 4.30 -12.10 -10.01
C GLU A 222 4.59 -10.63 -9.73
N PHE A 223 5.46 -10.35 -8.75
CA PHE A 223 5.96 -9.01 -8.49
C PHE A 223 6.96 -8.61 -9.58
N ALA A 224 6.45 -8.07 -10.67
CA ALA A 224 7.25 -7.67 -11.84
C ALA A 224 8.41 -6.74 -11.47
N GLN A 225 8.20 -5.90 -10.46
CA GLN A 225 9.16 -4.93 -9.91
C GLN A 225 10.30 -5.52 -9.10
N ASN A 226 10.22 -6.79 -8.70
CA ASN A 226 11.37 -7.44 -8.07
C ASN A 226 12.57 -7.46 -9.03
N PRO A 227 13.77 -7.14 -8.55
CA PRO A 227 14.99 -7.28 -9.35
C PRO A 227 15.27 -8.75 -9.67
N THR A 228 16.09 -9.01 -10.68
CA THR A 228 16.50 -10.38 -11.06
C THR A 228 17.23 -11.08 -9.92
N GLU A 229 18.15 -10.35 -9.28
CA GLU A 229 18.93 -10.82 -8.15
C GLU A 229 19.24 -9.62 -7.23
N VAL A 230 19.04 -9.77 -5.92
CA VAL A 230 19.29 -8.69 -4.96
C VAL A 230 19.68 -9.25 -3.59
N ALA A 231 20.65 -8.61 -2.95
CA ALA A 231 21.03 -8.94 -1.59
C ALA A 231 20.08 -8.26 -0.57
N PHE A 232 19.67 -8.99 0.45
CA PHE A 232 18.83 -8.52 1.55
C PHE A 232 19.20 -9.22 2.84
N ASP A 233 18.92 -8.60 3.98
CA ASP A 233 19.27 -9.10 5.32
C ASP A 233 18.16 -8.80 6.35
N ALA A 234 17.04 -8.23 5.91
CA ALA A 234 15.84 -8.13 6.72
C ALA A 234 14.58 -8.26 5.86
N VAL A 235 13.50 -8.75 6.46
CA VAL A 235 12.17 -8.79 5.84
C VAL A 235 11.17 -8.14 6.77
N ILE A 236 10.55 -7.05 6.31
CA ILE A 236 9.50 -6.32 7.01
C ILE A 236 8.16 -7.00 6.72
N ILE A 237 7.33 -7.25 7.73
CA ILE A 237 5.99 -7.83 7.56
C ILE A 237 4.88 -6.81 7.77
N ARG A 238 3.75 -7.03 7.11
CA ARG A 238 2.61 -6.12 7.14
C ARG A 238 1.87 -6.21 8.49
N GLN A 239 1.49 -5.06 9.02
CA GLN A 239 0.57 -4.95 10.16
C GLN A 239 -0.87 -5.11 9.65
N VAL A 240 -1.71 -5.87 10.36
CA VAL A 240 -3.07 -6.20 9.87
C VAL A 240 -4.19 -5.47 10.62
N ASP A 241 -4.06 -5.28 11.94
CA ASP A 241 -5.02 -4.53 12.78
C ASP A 241 -4.31 -3.90 13.99
N ASP A 242 -4.63 -2.66 14.40
CA ASP A 242 -4.25 -1.97 15.66
C ASP A 242 -2.97 -2.50 16.36
N GLU A 243 -1.81 -2.28 15.72
CA GLU A 243 -0.44 -2.67 16.16
C GLU A 243 -0.11 -4.17 16.21
N THR A 244 -1.02 -5.03 15.76
CA THR A 244 -0.81 -6.48 15.69
C THR A 244 -0.18 -6.86 14.35
N TYR A 245 1.03 -7.40 14.43
CA TYR A 245 1.68 -8.04 13.30
C TYR A 245 1.32 -9.53 13.29
N LEU A 246 0.80 -10.02 12.16
CA LEU A 246 0.62 -11.45 11.96
C LEU A 246 1.95 -12.06 11.53
N LYS A 247 2.69 -12.60 12.51
CA LYS A 247 3.82 -13.45 12.21
C LYS A 247 3.34 -14.66 11.39
N PRO A 248 4.15 -15.17 10.45
CA PRO A 248 3.76 -16.34 9.66
C PRO A 248 3.59 -17.56 10.57
N GLU A 249 2.40 -18.17 10.50
CA GLU A 249 2.09 -19.47 11.11
C GLU A 249 2.11 -20.58 10.06
N ILE A 250 2.16 -21.84 10.50
CA ILE A 250 2.17 -22.98 9.58
C ILE A 250 0.88 -22.95 8.76
N GLY A 251 1.03 -22.96 7.43
CA GLY A 251 -0.08 -22.89 6.48
C GLY A 251 -0.62 -21.48 6.20
N THR A 252 -0.06 -20.44 6.82
CA THR A 252 -0.44 -19.04 6.57
C THR A 252 0.70 -18.29 5.90
N VAL A 253 0.42 -17.79 4.70
CA VAL A 253 1.36 -16.96 3.93
C VAL A 253 1.19 -15.50 4.34
N VAL A 254 2.28 -14.84 4.67
CA VAL A 254 2.31 -13.42 5.06
C VAL A 254 3.08 -12.63 4.01
N GLU A 255 2.56 -11.46 3.64
CA GLU A 255 3.24 -10.53 2.74
C GLU A 255 4.41 -9.83 3.45
N GLY A 256 5.53 -9.72 2.75
CA GLY A 256 6.76 -9.11 3.26
C GLY A 256 7.42 -8.18 2.25
N VAL A 257 8.24 -7.26 2.76
CA VAL A 257 9.16 -6.44 1.95
C VAL A 257 10.57 -6.75 2.40
N ALA A 258 11.38 -7.28 1.49
CA ALA A 258 12.80 -7.48 1.69
C ALA A 258 13.52 -6.12 1.62
N VAL A 259 14.41 -5.89 2.58
CA VAL A 259 15.25 -4.70 2.63
C VAL A 259 16.69 -5.07 2.92
N ARG A 260 17.60 -4.20 2.49
CA ARG A 260 19.01 -4.28 2.87
C ARG A 260 19.31 -3.24 3.93
N THR A 261 19.74 -3.68 5.10
CA THR A 261 20.12 -2.81 6.20
C THR A 261 21.45 -2.12 5.92
N GLY A 262 21.56 -0.87 6.39
CA GLY A 262 22.72 -0.02 6.22
C GLY A 262 23.14 0.62 7.53
N SER A 263 23.54 1.89 7.46
CA SER A 263 24.00 2.65 8.62
C SER A 263 22.86 2.96 9.60
N ARG A 264 23.17 3.02 10.90
CA ARG A 264 22.24 3.54 11.90
C ARG A 264 22.29 5.07 11.90
N SER A 265 21.12 5.70 11.84
CA SER A 265 20.94 7.15 11.97
C SER A 265 20.32 7.49 13.33
N SER A 266 20.23 8.79 13.64
CA SER A 266 19.51 9.28 14.82
C SER A 266 18.00 8.98 14.77
N ALA A 267 17.44 8.77 13.58
CA ALA A 267 16.02 8.49 13.37
C ALA A 267 15.67 6.99 13.25
N GLY A 268 16.68 6.11 13.21
CA GLY A 268 16.47 4.67 13.01
C GLY A 268 17.53 4.01 12.14
N LEU A 269 17.35 2.71 11.87
CA LEU A 269 18.18 1.95 10.95
C LEU A 269 17.82 2.32 9.51
N VAL A 270 18.81 2.75 8.73
CA VAL A 270 18.59 3.04 7.31
C VAL A 270 18.54 1.73 6.54
N CYS A 271 17.52 1.57 5.71
CA CYS A 271 17.31 0.38 4.89
C CYS A 271 17.06 0.79 3.45
N ASP A 272 17.67 0.08 2.50
CA ASP A 272 17.34 0.20 1.08
C ASP A 272 16.27 -0.83 0.73
N TRP A 273 15.21 -0.40 0.05
CA TRP A 273 14.18 -1.29 -0.47
C TRP A 273 14.78 -2.27 -1.50
N ALA A 274 14.49 -3.57 -1.37
CA ALA A 274 15.02 -4.61 -2.24
C ALA A 274 13.94 -5.32 -3.08
N GLY A 275 12.75 -5.54 -2.53
CA GLY A 275 11.64 -6.17 -3.25
C GLY A 275 10.53 -6.73 -2.36
N HIS A 276 9.46 -7.20 -2.99
CA HIS A 276 8.36 -7.91 -2.32
C HIS A 276 8.66 -9.39 -2.21
N VAL A 277 8.32 -9.96 -1.06
CA VAL A 277 8.47 -11.38 -0.76
C VAL A 277 7.22 -11.89 -0.04
N THR A 278 7.07 -13.20 0.03
CA THR A 278 6.13 -13.83 0.95
C THR A 278 6.89 -14.67 1.96
N LEU A 279 6.41 -14.71 3.19
CA LEU A 279 6.94 -15.57 4.25
C LEU A 279 5.93 -16.66 4.59
N LEU A 280 6.45 -17.87 4.78
CA LEU A 280 5.70 -19.00 5.28
C LEU A 280 6.52 -19.71 6.35
N LYS A 281 5.88 -20.11 7.44
CA LYS A 281 6.47 -20.97 8.46
C LYS A 281 6.23 -22.43 8.07
N TYR A 282 7.28 -23.23 8.12
CA TYR A 282 7.23 -24.64 7.72
C TYR A 282 7.34 -25.56 8.92
N ASP A 283 6.78 -26.75 8.77
CA ASP A 283 7.14 -27.89 9.62
C ASP A 283 8.58 -28.32 9.29
N SER A 284 9.37 -28.70 10.29
CA SER A 284 10.73 -29.21 10.10
C SER A 284 10.77 -30.45 9.21
N ASP A 285 9.70 -31.24 9.19
CA ASP A 285 9.62 -32.47 8.40
C ASP A 285 9.12 -32.26 6.96
N ASP A 286 8.77 -31.03 6.59
CA ASP A 286 8.30 -30.71 5.23
C ASP A 286 9.37 -31.05 4.17
N ILE A 287 8.95 -31.61 3.05
CA ILE A 287 9.83 -31.99 1.93
C ILE A 287 10.46 -30.74 1.29
N ALA A 288 9.78 -29.60 1.35
CA ALA A 288 10.29 -28.34 0.85
C ALA A 288 11.45 -27.78 1.71
N VAL A 289 11.50 -28.16 3.00
CA VAL A 289 12.57 -27.74 3.91
C VAL A 289 13.81 -28.61 3.67
N PRO A 290 15.00 -28.00 3.49
CA PRO A 290 16.23 -28.77 3.33
C PRO A 290 16.52 -29.68 4.54
N LYS A 291 16.47 -31.01 4.33
CA LYS A 291 16.73 -32.05 5.33
C LYS A 291 18.23 -32.36 5.43
N ASP A 292 18.96 -31.50 6.12
CA ASP A 292 20.32 -31.72 6.67
C ASP A 292 21.54 -31.98 5.75
N ASN A 293 22.66 -31.37 6.16
CA ASN A 293 24.07 -31.80 6.00
C ASN A 293 24.86 -31.53 4.70
N ALA A 294 25.02 -30.25 4.35
CA ALA A 294 26.30 -29.77 3.83
C ALA A 294 26.54 -28.30 4.25
N LEU A 295 27.27 -28.11 5.36
CA LEU A 295 27.80 -26.84 5.91
C LEU A 295 26.80 -25.92 6.64
N GLY A 296 26.82 -25.92 7.97
CA GLY A 296 26.28 -24.83 8.79
C GLY A 296 24.75 -24.72 8.77
N GLY A 297 24.12 -24.83 9.94
CA GLY A 297 22.66 -24.75 10.07
C GLY A 297 22.05 -23.54 9.35
N LEU A 298 20.77 -23.66 9.00
CA LEU A 298 19.95 -22.57 8.46
C LEU A 298 20.37 -21.23 9.04
N LYS A 299 20.49 -20.22 8.18
CA LYS A 299 20.93 -18.90 8.63
C LYS A 299 20.04 -18.42 9.77
N GLY A 300 20.67 -17.99 10.85
CA GLY A 300 19.96 -17.46 12.01
C GLY A 300 19.17 -16.22 11.62
N ALA A 301 17.95 -16.12 12.11
CA ALA A 301 17.13 -14.92 12.02
C ALA A 301 16.50 -14.61 13.37
N ARG A 302 16.00 -13.39 13.55
CA ARG A 302 15.31 -12.96 14.77
C ARG A 302 14.29 -11.87 14.46
N TRP A 303 13.16 -11.89 15.15
CA TRP A 303 12.17 -10.83 15.05
C TRP A 303 12.55 -9.62 15.89
N GLU A 304 12.56 -8.43 15.30
CA GLU A 304 12.81 -7.19 16.01
C GLU A 304 11.83 -6.09 15.56
N LYS A 305 11.25 -5.37 16.53
CA LYS A 305 10.51 -4.12 16.26
C LYS A 305 11.51 -2.97 16.30
N LEU A 306 11.63 -2.23 15.20
CA LEU A 306 12.68 -1.21 15.01
C LEU A 306 12.11 0.01 14.30
N SER A 307 12.63 1.19 14.64
CA SER A 307 12.46 2.40 13.83
C SER A 307 13.35 2.32 12.60
N LEU A 308 12.76 2.36 11.41
CA LEU A 308 13.45 2.25 10.12
C LEU A 308 13.32 3.53 9.30
N VAL A 309 14.32 3.76 8.45
CA VAL A 309 14.30 4.77 7.39
C VAL A 309 14.46 4.05 6.06
N ILE A 310 13.37 3.85 5.33
CA ILE A 310 13.32 3.06 4.09
C ILE A 310 13.57 3.97 2.89
N ARG A 311 14.50 3.56 2.01
CA ARG A 311 14.96 4.31 0.83
C ARG A 311 14.66 3.59 -0.49
#